data_AF-A0A2V6WMN3-F1
#
_entry.id   AF-A0A2V6WMN3-F1
#
_cell.length_a   1.000
_cell.length_b   1.000
_cell.length_c   1.000
_cell.angle_alpha   90.00
_cell.angle_beta   90.00
_cell.angle_gamma   90.00
#
_symmetry.space_group_name_H-M   'P 1'
#
loop_
_entity.id
_entity.type
_entity.pdbx_description
1 polymer ?
#
loop_
_entity_poly.entity_id
_entity_poly.type
_entity_poly.pdbx_seq_one_letter_code
_entity_poly.pdbx_strand_id
1 'polypeptide(L)'
;DKVDVLVVNTGSNIAKAVSQVATQHRKVFCSTGTEARELTGEEFFETTFRCCLNTDMHSGELAVYFSRLAPRKYGKFYLLNQDYNFGRAAADGFKKKFNRIKSAGQEIIGEEYHPL
;
A
#
# COMPACT_ATOMS: atom_id res chain seq x y z
N ASP A 1 3.74 21.46 -21.36
CA ASP A 1 4.57 21.31 -22.58
C ASP A 1 6.05 21.03 -22.36
N LYS A 2 6.69 21.53 -21.29
CA LYS A 2 8.14 21.35 -21.07
C LYS A 2 8.58 20.09 -20.34
N VAL A 3 7.65 19.28 -19.82
CA VAL A 3 7.96 18.10 -18.98
C VAL A 3 7.40 16.86 -19.66
N ASP A 4 8.27 15.87 -19.88
CA ASP A 4 7.92 14.58 -20.48
C ASP A 4 7.73 13.46 -19.45
N VAL A 5 8.41 13.58 -18.31
CA VAL A 5 8.38 12.61 -17.21
C VAL A 5 8.29 13.34 -15.87
N LEU A 6 7.33 12.93 -15.04
CA LEU A 6 7.21 13.34 -13.64
C LEU A 6 7.78 12.22 -12.77
N VAL A 7 8.77 12.54 -11.94
CA VAL A 7 9.35 11.58 -10.97
C VAL A 7 9.20 12.19 -9.58
N VAL A 8 8.24 11.68 -8.80
CA VAL A 8 7.82 12.33 -7.55
C VAL A 8 7.45 11.30 -6.49
N ASN A 9 7.77 11.61 -5.23
CA ASN A 9 7.19 10.95 -4.07
C ASN A 9 5.98 11.76 -3.57
N THR A 10 4.86 11.09 -3.32
CA THR A 10 3.65 11.72 -2.77
C THR A 10 2.71 10.68 -2.16
N GLY A 11 1.71 11.16 -1.42
CA GLY A 11 0.63 10.32 -0.90
C GLY A 11 -0.21 9.70 -2.02
N SER A 12 -0.80 8.53 -1.76
CA SER A 12 -1.55 7.76 -2.78
C SER A 12 -2.78 8.47 -3.34
N ASN A 13 -3.41 9.32 -2.54
CA ASN A 13 -4.48 10.21 -2.98
C ASN A 13 -4.00 11.22 -4.04
N ILE A 14 -2.83 11.83 -3.84
CA ILE A 14 -2.25 12.80 -4.77
C ILE A 14 -1.77 12.08 -6.03
N ALA A 15 -1.08 10.95 -5.88
CA ALA A 15 -0.57 10.17 -7.00
C ALA A 15 -1.67 9.78 -8.00
N LYS A 16 -2.86 9.41 -7.51
CA LYS A 16 -4.02 9.14 -8.38
C LYS A 16 -4.36 10.33 -9.28
N ALA A 17 -4.42 11.53 -8.70
CA ALA A 17 -4.70 12.74 -9.44
C ALA A 17 -3.57 13.05 -10.45
N VAL A 18 -2.31 12.85 -10.05
CA VAL A 18 -1.15 13.02 -10.96
C VAL A 18 -1.23 12.03 -12.12
N SER A 19 -1.55 10.76 -11.87
CA SER A 19 -1.73 9.73 -12.91
C SER A 19 -2.80 10.12 -13.93
N GLN A 20 -3.93 10.64 -13.48
CA GLN A 20 -5.01 11.11 -14.35
C GLN A 20 -4.53 12.25 -15.27
N VAL A 21 -3.89 13.28 -14.69
CA VAL A 21 -3.38 14.43 -15.45
C VAL A 21 -2.27 14.01 -16.41
N ALA A 22 -1.33 13.17 -15.96
CA ALA A 22 -0.25 12.65 -16.80
C ALA A 22 -0.80 11.89 -18.01
N THR A 23 -1.81 11.05 -17.81
CA THR A 23 -2.51 10.32 -18.89
C THR A 23 -3.16 11.27 -19.89
N GLN A 24 -3.92 12.26 -19.42
CA GLN A 24 -4.57 13.27 -20.27
C GLN A 24 -3.57 14.01 -21.17
N HIS A 25 -2.37 14.26 -20.67
CA HIS A 25 -1.31 14.95 -21.41
C HIS A 25 -0.32 14.00 -22.11
N ARG A 26 -0.54 12.68 -22.08
CA ARG A 26 0.37 11.65 -22.62
C ARG A 26 1.79 11.78 -22.08
N LYS A 27 1.92 12.07 -20.79
CA LYS A 27 3.19 12.20 -20.07
C LYS A 27 3.36 11.01 -19.13
N VAL A 28 4.61 10.63 -18.87
CA VAL A 28 4.92 9.53 -17.95
C VAL A 28 4.94 10.05 -16.52
N PHE A 29 4.29 9.33 -15.62
CA PHE A 29 4.43 9.52 -14.18
C PHE A 29 5.11 8.30 -13.56
N CYS A 30 6.24 8.51 -12.88
CA CYS A 30 6.95 7.49 -12.13
C CYS A 30 6.95 7.86 -10.65
N SER A 31 6.20 7.11 -9.84
CA SER A 31 6.18 7.32 -8.39
C SER A 31 7.38 6.64 -7.71
N THR A 32 8.00 7.35 -6.77
CA THR A 32 9.13 6.84 -5.98
C THR A 32 8.75 6.40 -4.56
N GLY A 33 7.50 6.60 -4.12
CA GLY A 33 7.09 6.26 -2.75
C GLY A 33 5.58 6.07 -2.54
N THR A 34 4.82 5.96 -3.63
CA THR A 34 3.37 5.75 -3.54
C THR A 34 3.02 4.27 -3.62
N GLU A 35 2.52 3.72 -2.52
CA GLU A 35 2.40 2.27 -2.41
C GLU A 35 0.99 1.70 -2.53
N ALA A 36 -0.09 2.50 -2.45
CA ALA A 36 -1.45 1.95 -2.49
C ALA A 36 -1.63 1.01 -3.69
N ARG A 37 -2.06 -0.23 -3.42
CA ARG A 37 -2.02 -1.33 -4.40
C ARG A 37 -2.85 -1.03 -5.65
N GLU A 38 -3.94 -0.28 -5.50
CA GLU A 38 -4.92 -0.01 -6.53
C GLU A 38 -4.34 0.79 -7.70
N LEU A 39 -3.37 1.69 -7.45
CA LEU A 39 -2.78 2.55 -8.47
C LEU A 39 -1.98 1.78 -9.56
N THR A 40 -1.59 0.54 -9.29
CA THR A 40 -1.00 -0.38 -10.29
C THR A 40 -1.85 -1.64 -10.48
N GLY A 41 -3.09 -1.62 -9.98
CA GLY A 41 -4.04 -2.72 -10.06
C GLY A 41 -5.35 -2.23 -10.68
N GLU A 42 -6.41 -2.20 -9.89
CA GLU A 42 -7.76 -1.86 -10.34
C GLU A 42 -7.90 -0.41 -10.88
N GLU A 43 -7.05 0.51 -10.43
CA GLU A 43 -7.02 1.93 -10.84
C GLU A 43 -5.78 2.27 -11.68
N PHE A 44 -5.30 1.30 -12.45
CA PHE A 44 -4.12 1.45 -13.29
C PHE A 44 -4.28 2.50 -14.40
N PHE A 45 -3.21 3.24 -14.65
CA PHE A 45 -3.04 4.12 -15.80
C PHE A 45 -1.83 3.69 -16.61
N GLU A 46 -1.95 3.60 -17.94
CA GLU A 46 -0.88 3.14 -18.84
C GLU A 46 0.40 3.98 -18.77
N THR A 47 0.29 5.24 -18.35
CA THR A 47 1.41 6.16 -18.21
C THR A 47 2.02 6.18 -16.80
N THR A 48 1.47 5.40 -15.86
CA THR A 48 1.88 5.39 -14.47
C THR A 48 2.74 4.18 -14.14
N PHE A 49 3.91 4.45 -13.61
CA PHE A 49 4.88 3.47 -13.12
C PHE A 49 5.21 3.76 -11.66
N ARG A 50 5.71 2.75 -10.94
CA ARG A 50 6.30 2.93 -9.62
C ARG A 50 7.62 2.19 -9.53
N CYS A 51 8.58 2.76 -8.80
CA CYS A 51 9.84 2.09 -8.48
C CYS A 51 9.91 1.65 -7.00
N CYS A 52 8.84 1.87 -6.24
CA CYS A 52 8.66 1.35 -4.89
C CYS A 52 7.77 0.11 -4.90
N LEU A 53 7.75 -0.59 -3.77
CA LEU A 53 6.83 -1.69 -3.50
C LEU A 53 5.37 -1.19 -3.40
N ASN A 54 4.41 -2.12 -3.35
CA ASN A 54 3.01 -1.80 -3.05
C ASN A 54 2.60 -2.29 -1.65
N THR A 55 1.42 -1.88 -1.17
CA THR A 55 0.94 -2.25 0.17
C THR A 55 0.75 -3.76 0.37
N ASP A 56 0.42 -4.52 -0.68
CA ASP A 56 0.35 -5.99 -0.60
C ASP A 56 1.74 -6.61 -0.32
N MET A 57 2.80 -6.04 -0.90
CA MET A 57 4.18 -6.43 -0.62
C MET A 57 4.63 -5.95 0.76
N HIS A 58 4.44 -4.67 1.08
CA HIS A 58 4.90 -4.06 2.33
C HIS A 58 4.29 -4.77 3.55
N SER A 59 2.97 -4.75 3.60
CA SER A 59 2.20 -5.24 4.73
C SER A 59 2.15 -6.76 4.75
N GLY A 60 2.25 -7.39 3.57
CA GLY A 60 2.41 -8.84 3.44
C GLY A 60 3.70 -9.34 4.09
N GLU A 61 4.82 -8.65 3.90
CA GLU A 61 6.09 -9.06 4.50
C GLU A 61 6.07 -8.93 6.03
N LEU A 62 5.44 -7.87 6.56
CA LEU A 62 5.21 -7.75 8.01
C LEU A 62 4.39 -8.93 8.56
N ALA A 63 3.32 -9.33 7.85
CA ALA A 63 2.55 -10.50 8.24
C ALA A 63 3.40 -11.78 8.25
N VAL A 64 4.32 -11.96 7.29
CA VAL A 64 5.27 -13.09 7.25
C VAL A 64 6.18 -13.08 8.47
N TYR A 65 6.80 -11.94 8.76
CA TYR A 65 7.70 -11.79 9.89
C TYR A 65 7.01 -12.20 11.21
N PHE A 66 5.86 -11.60 11.51
CA PHE A 66 5.15 -11.88 12.77
C PHE A 66 4.57 -13.29 12.84
N SER A 67 4.07 -13.83 11.72
CA SER A 67 3.34 -15.10 11.74
C SER A 67 4.22 -16.34 11.60
N ARG A 68 5.40 -16.20 10.99
CA ARG A 68 6.28 -17.33 10.66
C ARG A 68 7.66 -17.24 11.31
N LEU A 69 8.24 -16.03 11.37
CA LEU A 69 9.61 -15.85 11.87
C LEU A 69 9.66 -15.55 13.37
N ALA A 70 8.60 -14.96 13.93
CA ALA A 70 8.50 -14.66 15.36
C ALA A 70 7.19 -15.15 16.03
N PRO A 71 6.61 -16.32 15.68
CA PRO A 71 5.25 -16.69 16.09
C PRO A 71 5.08 -16.85 17.61
N ARG A 72 6.14 -17.21 18.35
CA ARG A 72 6.09 -17.35 19.81
C ARG A 72 6.16 -16.02 20.56
N LYS A 73 6.52 -14.92 19.89
CA LYS A 73 6.67 -13.60 20.51
C LYS A 73 5.41 -12.74 20.41
N TYR A 74 4.56 -12.99 19.40
CA TYR A 74 3.43 -12.10 19.07
C TYR A 74 2.16 -12.91 18.83
N GLY A 75 1.16 -12.74 19.71
CA GLY A 75 -0.15 -13.41 19.61
C GLY A 75 -1.30 -12.47 19.25
N LYS A 76 -1.25 -11.21 19.67
CA LYS A 76 -2.32 -10.23 19.46
C LYS A 76 -1.82 -9.05 18.67
N PHE A 77 -2.57 -8.65 17.65
CA PHE A 77 -2.21 -7.58 16.74
C PHE A 77 -3.32 -6.52 16.72
N TYR A 78 -2.96 -5.26 16.85
CA TYR A 78 -3.86 -4.12 16.66
C TYR A 78 -3.33 -3.29 15.49
N LEU A 79 -4.18 -2.96 14.52
CA LEU A 79 -3.76 -2.25 13.31
C LEU A 79 -4.10 -0.76 13.42
N LEU A 80 -3.08 0.09 13.52
CA LEU A 80 -3.24 1.55 13.49
C LEU A 80 -2.84 2.08 12.12
N ASN A 81 -3.77 2.72 11.41
CA ASN A 81 -3.55 3.20 10.04
C ASN A 81 -4.06 4.62 9.85
N GLN A 82 -3.61 5.30 8.80
CA GLN A 82 -4.17 6.58 8.37
C GLN A 82 -5.46 6.35 7.56
N ASP A 83 -6.46 7.20 7.72
CA ASP A 83 -7.74 7.07 7.03
C ASP A 83 -7.70 7.64 5.60
N TYR A 84 -6.92 6.99 4.74
CA TYR A 84 -6.93 7.21 3.30
C TYR A 84 -6.47 5.96 2.55
N ASN A 85 -6.41 6.04 1.21
CA ASN A 85 -6.03 4.97 0.29
C ASN A 85 -4.89 4.08 0.80
N PHE A 86 -3.74 4.66 1.15
CA PHE A 86 -2.58 3.87 1.60
C PHE A 86 -2.87 3.11 2.88
N GLY A 87 -3.40 3.77 3.92
CA GLY A 87 -3.59 3.12 5.22
C GLY A 87 -4.63 1.99 5.15
N ARG A 88 -5.70 2.19 4.36
CA ARG A 88 -6.69 1.14 4.10
C ARG A 88 -6.08 -0.02 3.30
N ALA A 89 -5.36 0.26 2.23
CA ALA A 89 -4.70 -0.76 1.43
C ALA A 89 -3.60 -1.53 2.19
N ALA A 90 -2.90 -0.87 3.12
CA ALA A 90 -1.90 -1.48 4.01
C ALA A 90 -2.56 -2.43 5.03
N ALA A 91 -3.63 -1.99 5.69
CA ALA A 91 -4.39 -2.84 6.61
C ALA A 91 -4.91 -4.10 5.91
N ASP A 92 -5.49 -3.94 4.72
CA ASP A 92 -6.03 -5.05 3.94
C ASP A 92 -4.92 -6.00 3.45
N GLY A 93 -3.80 -5.46 2.97
CA GLY A 93 -2.63 -6.26 2.58
C GLY A 93 -2.10 -7.11 3.74
N PHE A 94 -1.98 -6.52 4.94
CA PHE A 94 -1.60 -7.24 6.15
C PHE A 94 -2.61 -8.35 6.47
N LYS A 95 -3.91 -8.00 6.61
CA LYS A 95 -4.98 -8.94 6.98
C LYS A 95 -5.05 -10.12 6.02
N LYS A 96 -5.00 -9.86 4.71
CA LYS A 96 -5.04 -10.89 3.66
C LYS A 96 -3.91 -11.89 3.81
N LYS A 97 -2.67 -11.41 3.98
CA LYS A 97 -1.50 -12.28 4.13
C LYS A 97 -1.52 -13.00 5.48
N PHE A 98 -1.78 -12.28 6.57
CA PHE A 98 -1.85 -12.79 7.93
C PHE A 98 -2.87 -13.93 8.05
N ASN A 99 -4.11 -13.73 7.58
CA ASN A 99 -5.16 -14.76 7.66
C ASN A 99 -4.80 -16.06 6.92
N ARG A 100 -3.96 -15.98 5.87
CA ARG A 100 -3.47 -17.15 5.14
C ARG A 100 -2.38 -17.91 5.89
N ILE A 101 -1.61 -17.26 6.77
CA ILE A 101 -0.35 -17.82 7.30
C ILE A 101 -0.22 -17.82 8.83
N LYS A 102 -1.17 -17.20 9.55
CA LYS A 102 -1.11 -17.06 11.01
C LYS A 102 -1.02 -18.41 11.71
N SER A 103 -0.22 -18.45 12.76
CA SER A 103 -0.10 -19.62 13.64
C SER A 103 -1.30 -19.71 14.59
N ALA A 104 -1.49 -20.88 15.22
CA ALA A 104 -2.47 -21.03 16.29
C ALA A 104 -2.19 -20.04 17.43
N GLY A 105 -3.23 -19.40 17.96
CA GLY A 105 -3.11 -18.36 19.00
C GLY A 105 -2.79 -16.95 18.48
N GLN A 106 -2.64 -16.77 17.16
CA GLN A 106 -2.50 -15.44 16.56
C GLN A 106 -3.85 -14.86 16.11
N GLU A 107 -4.15 -13.65 16.54
CA GLU A 107 -5.38 -12.94 16.25
C GLU A 107 -5.17 -11.42 16.08
N ILE A 108 -5.93 -10.83 15.16
CA ILE A 108 -6.07 -9.38 15.06
C ILE A 108 -7.22 -9.01 15.99
N ILE A 109 -6.94 -8.19 16.99
CA ILE A 109 -7.88 -7.85 18.07
C ILE A 109 -8.59 -6.51 17.84
N GLY A 110 -8.20 -5.76 16.82
CA GLY A 110 -8.81 -4.50 16.47
C GLY A 110 -8.05 -3.78 15.34
N GLU A 111 -8.72 -2.80 14.75
CA GLU A 111 -8.12 -1.85 13.84
C GLU A 111 -8.73 -0.46 14.02
N GLU A 112 -7.94 0.58 13.77
CA GLU A 112 -8.37 1.96 13.85
C GLU A 112 -7.73 2.78 12.72
N TYR A 113 -8.49 3.74 12.22
CA TYR A 113 -8.08 4.66 11.16
C TYR A 113 -8.09 6.08 11.69
N HIS A 114 -6.91 6.68 11.78
CA HIS A 114 -6.76 8.07 12.20
C HIS A 114 -7.04 9.01 11.01
N PRO A 115 -7.97 9.97 11.13
CA PRO A 115 -8.23 10.96 10.09
C PRO A 115 -6.96 11.71 9.68
N LEU A 116 -6.88 12.11 8.40
CA LEU A 116 -5.82 12.98 7.87
C LEU A 116 -6.25 14.44 7.78
#